data_AF-A0A822HAF9-F1
#
_entry.id   AF-A0A822HAF9-F1
#
_cell.length_a   1.000
_cell.length_b   1.000
_cell.length_c   1.000
_cell.angle_alpha   90.00
_cell.angle_beta   90.00
_cell.angle_gamma   90.00
#
_symmetry.space_group_name_H-M   'P 1'
#
loop_
_entity.id
_entity.type
_entity.pdbx_description
1 polymer ?
#
loop_
_entity_poly.entity_id
_entity_poly.type
_entity_poly.pdbx_seq_one_letter_code
_entity_poly.pdbx_strand_id
1 'polypeptide(L)' 'MNYIDMAKVFLSFMEYRICSALIATKILKEYHSTASYGELKDDYEVAAKYFEKYAIDCLDKCDDEDVDRACEIILQ' A
#
# COMPACT_ATOMS: atom_id res chain seq x y z
N MET A 1 -15.81 13.56 -0.13
CA MET A 1 -15.32 12.52 -1.08
C MET A 1 -14.20 11.77 -0.38
N ASN A 2 -14.28 10.44 -0.25
CA ASN A 2 -13.22 9.67 0.40
C ASN A 2 -12.08 9.42 -0.60
N TYR A 3 -11.08 10.31 -0.61
CA TYR A 3 -9.93 10.22 -1.52
C TYR A 3 -9.13 8.92 -1.38
N ILE A 4 -9.15 8.30 -0.20
CA ILE A 4 -8.53 6.99 0.03
C ILE A 4 -9.24 5.90 -0.76
N ASP A 5 -10.58 5.89 -0.80
CA ASP A 5 -11.31 4.90 -1.59
C ASP A 5 -11.07 5.08 -3.09
N MET A 6 -10.92 6.31 -3.55
CA MET A 6 -10.52 6.58 -4.93
C MET A 6 -9.10 6.06 -5.24
N ALA A 7 -8.15 6.25 -4.31
CA ALA A 7 -6.80 5.71 -4.45
C ALA A 7 -6.79 4.18 -4.54
N LYS A 8 -7.64 3.48 -3.76
CA LYS A 8 -7.81 2.02 -3.86
C LYS A 8 -8.29 1.59 -5.25
N VAL A 9 -9.25 2.33 -5.83
CA VAL A 9 -9.74 2.07 -7.18
C VAL A 9 -8.62 2.26 -8.20
N PHE A 10 -7.88 3.37 -8.15
CA PHE A 10 -6.76 3.59 -9.08
C PHE A 10 -5.67 2.53 -8.97
N LEU A 11 -5.35 2.09 -7.75
CA LEU A 11 -4.37 1.03 -7.52
C LEU A 11 -4.73 -0.27 -8.26
N SER A 12 -6.02 -0.59 -8.37
CA SER A 12 -6.50 -1.79 -9.09
C SER A 12 -6.25 -1.76 -10.60
N PHE A 13 -5.99 -0.58 -11.17
CA PHE A 13 -5.68 -0.40 -12.60
C PHE A 13 -4.18 -0.24 -12.89
N MET A 14 -3.33 -0.19 -11.86
CA MET A 14 -1.89 -0.07 -12.04
C MET A 14 -1.26 -1.41 -12.44
N GLU A 15 -0.22 -1.35 -13.27
CA GLU A 15 0.62 -2.48 -13.64
C GLU A 15 1.47 -2.92 -12.44
N TYR A 16 2.19 -1.98 -11.81
CA TYR A 16 3.06 -2.23 -10.66
C TYR A 16 2.36 -1.99 -9.32
N ARG A 17 1.39 -2.85 -8.99
CA ARG A 17 0.51 -2.64 -7.82
C ARG A 17 1.23 -2.71 -6.47
N ILE A 18 2.19 -3.64 -6.31
CA ILE A 18 2.95 -3.81 -5.07
C ILE A 18 3.76 -2.54 -4.78
N CYS A 19 4.58 -2.09 -5.73
CA CYS A 19 5.38 -0.87 -5.58
C CYS A 19 4.51 0.36 -5.32
N SER A 20 3.42 0.54 -6.06
CA SER A 20 2.51 1.67 -5.86
C SER A 20 1.84 1.64 -4.48
N ALA A 21 1.46 0.46 -3.98
CA ALA A 21 0.91 0.30 -2.63
C ALA A 21 1.95 0.68 -1.56
N LEU A 22 3.20 0.22 -1.70
CA LEU A 22 4.29 0.56 -0.77
C LEU A 22 4.64 2.05 -0.78
N ILE A 23 4.61 2.70 -1.95
CA ILE A 23 4.79 4.16 -2.07
C ILE A 23 3.66 4.89 -1.32
N ALA A 24 2.41 4.47 -1.51
CA ALA A 24 1.27 5.04 -0.79
C ALA A 24 1.40 4.86 0.73
N THR A 25 1.79 3.67 1.19
CA THR A 25 2.10 3.40 2.60
C THR A 25 3.16 4.36 3.13
N LYS A 26 4.27 4.56 2.40
CA LYS A 26 5.34 5.48 2.82
C LYS A 26 4.82 6.92 2.96
N ILE A 27 4.11 7.42 1.96
CA ILE A 27 3.55 8.78 1.97
C ILE A 27 2.60 8.97 3.17
N LEU A 28 1.71 8.00 3.41
CA LEU A 28 0.75 8.07 4.51
C LEU A 28 1.44 7.98 5.88
N LYS A 29 2.49 7.17 6.03
CA LYS A 29 3.31 7.13 7.26
C LYS A 29 3.99 8.48 7.53
N GLU A 30 4.41 9.21 6.49
CA GLU A 30 4.94 10.57 6.65
C GLU A 30 3.86 11.62 6.97
N TYR A 31 2.67 11.48 6.42
CA TYR A 31 1.55 12.35 6.84
C TYR A 31 1.12 12.07 8.28
N HIS A 32 1.12 10.80 8.70
CA HIS A 32 0.90 10.44 10.09
C HIS A 32 1.97 11.02 11.04
N SER A 33 3.25 11.01 10.62
CA SER A 33 4.36 11.55 11.44
C SER A 33 4.29 13.06 11.61
N THR A 34 3.77 13.78 10.60
CA THR A 34 3.69 15.24 10.56
C THR A 34 2.35 15.82 11.03
N ALA A 35 1.28 15.02 11.07
CA ALA A 35 -0.02 15.46 11.53
C ALA A 35 -0.02 15.81 13.03
N SER A 36 -0.47 17.03 13.35
CA SER A 36 -0.84 17.42 14.71
C SER A 36 -2.08 16.64 15.14
N TYR A 37 -1.92 15.75 16.12
CA TYR A 37 -2.89 14.84 16.76
C TYR A 37 -4.39 15.03 16.43
N GLY A 38 -5.11 13.94 16.20
CA GLY A 38 -6.56 13.91 16.02
C GLY A 38 -7.01 12.81 15.06
N GLU A 39 -8.30 12.80 14.69
CA GLU A 39 -8.91 11.81 13.78
C GLU A 39 -8.15 11.66 12.45
N LEU A 40 -7.60 12.76 11.92
CA LEU A 40 -6.81 12.75 10.68
C LEU A 40 -5.53 11.90 10.80
N LYS A 41 -4.91 11.88 11.98
CA LYS A 41 -3.72 11.08 12.23
C LYS A 41 -4.08 9.59 12.21
N ASP A 42 -5.14 9.22 12.91
CA ASP A 42 -5.65 7.85 12.94
C ASP A 42 -6.07 7.38 11.55
N ASP A 43 -6.69 8.25 10.75
CA ASP A 43 -7.05 7.97 9.36
C ASP A 43 -5.84 7.66 8.48
N TYR A 44 -4.75 8.43 8.62
CA TYR A 44 -3.49 8.16 7.91
C TYR A 44 -2.89 6.82 8.32
N GLU A 45 -2.93 6.47 9.60
CA GLU A 45 -2.43 5.19 10.09
C GLU A 45 -3.25 4.02 9.53
N VAL A 46 -4.57 4.11 9.58
CA VAL A 46 -5.49 3.09 9.05
C VAL A 46 -5.29 2.92 7.55
N ALA A 47 -5.19 4.03 6.80
CA ALA A 47 -4.94 3.97 5.37
C ALA A 47 -3.56 3.37 5.05
N ALA A 48 -2.51 3.73 5.80
CA ALA A 48 -1.17 3.19 5.59
C ALA A 48 -1.15 1.66 5.81
N LYS A 49 -1.79 1.18 6.88
CA LYS A 49 -1.93 -0.25 7.20
C LYS A 49 -2.69 -1.00 6.10
N TYR A 50 -3.71 -0.38 5.52
CA TYR A 50 -4.45 -0.98 4.40
C TYR A 50 -3.53 -1.23 3.19
N PHE A 51 -2.79 -0.21 2.74
CA PHE A 51 -1.93 -0.35 1.55
C PHE A 51 -0.74 -1.28 1.81
N GLU A 52 -0.22 -1.30 3.04
CA GLU A 52 0.85 -2.21 3.44
C GLU A 52 0.35 -3.66 3.39
N LYS A 53 -0.82 -3.91 3.97
CA LYS A 53 -1.45 -5.24 3.90
C LYS A 53 -1.77 -5.64 2.45
N TYR A 54 -2.26 -4.71 1.63
CA TYR A 54 -2.52 -4.99 0.22
C TYR A 54 -1.25 -5.43 -0.52
N ALA A 55 -0.11 -4.78 -0.27
CA ALA A 55 1.16 -5.16 -0.87
C ALA A 55 1.59 -6.58 -0.44
N ILE A 56 1.42 -6.91 0.85
CA ILE A 56 1.71 -8.24 1.40
C ILE A 56 0.78 -9.28 0.76
N ASP A 57 -0.54 -9.05 0.76
CA ASP A 57 -1.52 -9.97 0.18
C ASP A 57 -1.29 -10.20 -1.33
N CYS A 58 -0.76 -9.20 -2.05
CA CYS A 58 -0.34 -9.36 -3.45
C CYS A 58 0.91 -10.22 -3.59
N LEU A 59 1.89 -10.02 -2.71
CA LEU A 59 3.13 -10.78 -2.74
C LEU A 59 2.90 -12.24 -2.37
N ASP A 60 2.11 -12.50 -1.31
CA ASP A 60 1.75 -13.87 -0.88
C ASP A 60 1.09 -14.64 -2.02
N LYS A 61 0.23 -13.98 -2.82
CA LYS A 61 -0.37 -14.60 -4.01
C LYS A 61 0.63 -14.87 -5.13
N CYS A 62 1.62 -13.98 -5.31
CA CYS A 62 2.68 -14.23 -6.28
C CYS A 62 3.56 -15.41 -5.83
N ASP A 63 3.85 -15.51 -4.54
CA ASP A 63 4.64 -16.60 -3.95
C ASP A 63 3.91 -17.96 -4.10
N ASP A 64 2.59 -17.98 -3.87
CA ASP A 64 1.74 -19.16 -4.08
C ASP A 64 1.73 -19.64 -5.55
N GLU A 65 1.91 -18.75 -6.53
CA GLU A 65 1.91 -19.07 -7.96
C GLU A 65 3.30 -19.44 -8.50
N ASP A 66 4.32 -18.64 -8.17
CA ASP A 66 5.69 -18.77 -8.66
C ASP A 66 6.68 -18.04 -7.73
N VAL A 67 7.21 -18.77 -6.75
CA VAL A 67 8.15 -18.30 -5.73
C VAL A 67 9.38 -17.60 -6.32
N ASP A 68 9.96 -18.16 -7.39
CA ASP A 68 11.19 -17.63 -7.99
C ASP A 68 10.92 -16.26 -8.63
N ARG A 69 9.78 -16.12 -9.31
CA ARG A 69 9.37 -14.85 -9.91
C ARG A 69 8.90 -13.84 -8.86
N ALA A 70 8.27 -14.28 -7.77
CA ALA A 70 7.95 -13.42 -6.64
C ALA A 70 9.23 -12.82 -6.01
N CYS A 71 10.27 -13.64 -5.85
CA CYS A 71 11.59 -13.18 -5.37
C CYS A 71 12.21 -12.14 -6.32
N GLU A 72 12.13 -12.33 -7.64
CA GLU A 72 12.61 -11.36 -8.61
C GLU A 72 11.90 -10.00 -8.50
N ILE A 73 10.58 -10.00 -8.23
CA ILE A 73 9.79 -8.77 -8.06
C ILE A 73 10.23 -8.00 -6.80
N ILE A 74 10.61 -8.68 -5.72
CA ILE A 74 11.08 -8.05 -4.48
C ILE A 74 12.49 -7.46 -4.65
N LEU A 75 13.35 -8.11 -5.43
CA LEU A 75 14.78 -7.81 -5.53
C LEU A 75 15.15 -6.78 -6.61
N GLN A 76 14.19 -6.29 -7.40
CA GLN A 76 14.36 -5.23 -8.40
C GLN A 76 14.31 -3.82 -7.79
#